data_AF-A0A848LBF5-F1
#
_entry.id   AF-A0A848LBF5-F1
#
_cell.length_a   1.000
_cell.length_b   1.000
_cell.length_c   1.000
_cell.angle_alpha   90.00
_cell.angle_beta   90.00
_cell.angle_gamma   90.00
#
_symmetry.space_group_name_H-M   'P 1'
#
loop_
_entity.id
_entity.type
_entity.pdbx_description
1 polymer ?
#
loop_
_entity_poly.entity_id
_entity_poly.type
_entity_poly.pdbx_seq_one_letter_code
_entity_poly.pdbx_strand_id
1 'polypeptide(L)'
;MTQENPAKPKRGLKRPIEVVRAELLKDPETKKIAAAVSMKLEDYVELVLKYAQDKDKEPELAVVSDEELKKNGFNPLSAQDAANIIVKGMKGELPGSPPDFDSSKFTQDKSGAGKPSLNAPQGQAPTGPQDPAAQKALQDQLKRGGSGGNRV
;
A
#
# COMPACT_ATOMS: atom_id res chain seq x y z
N MET A 1 32.00 -7.42 30.39
CA MET A 1 32.44 -8.32 29.30
C MET A 1 31.38 -8.22 28.22
N THR A 2 31.48 -7.24 27.33
CA THR A 2 32.16 -7.33 26.02
C THR A 2 31.41 -8.26 25.07
N GLN A 3 30.66 -7.66 24.16
CA GLN A 3 30.69 -8.04 22.75
C GLN A 3 30.36 -6.79 21.93
N GLU A 4 31.40 -5.99 21.69
CA GLU A 4 31.45 -5.12 20.51
C GLU A 4 31.39 -6.04 19.29
N ASN A 5 30.31 -5.96 18.52
CA ASN A 5 30.20 -6.65 17.25
C ASN A 5 30.87 -5.77 16.16
N PRO A 6 31.97 -6.21 15.51
CA PRO A 6 32.68 -5.38 14.55
C PRO A 6 32.03 -5.50 13.16
N ALA A 7 30.91 -4.82 12.94
CA ALA A 7 30.24 -4.84 11.63
C ALA A 7 30.71 -3.69 10.73
N LYS A 8 31.75 -3.93 9.93
CA LYS A 8 31.99 -3.25 8.65
C LYS A 8 32.51 -4.30 7.64
N PRO A 9 32.03 -4.27 6.38
CA PRO A 9 32.25 -3.11 5.53
C PRO A 9 30.98 -2.50 4.94
N LYS A 10 30.90 -1.17 5.09
CA LYS A 10 30.12 -0.26 4.25
C LYS A 10 30.41 -0.57 2.77
N ARG A 11 29.47 -1.17 2.05
CA ARG A 11 29.42 -1.05 0.58
C ARG A 11 28.09 -0.42 0.18
N GLY A 12 27.87 0.78 0.71
CA GLY A 12 27.00 1.78 0.09
C GLY A 12 27.53 2.18 -1.29
N LEU A 13 26.84 3.12 -1.93
CA LEU A 13 27.19 3.72 -3.22
C LEU A 13 28.71 3.75 -3.49
N LYS A 14 29.15 3.05 -4.54
CA LYS A 14 30.55 3.08 -5.01
C LYS A 14 30.93 4.41 -5.68
N ARG A 15 29.93 5.19 -6.07
CA ARG A 15 30.04 6.48 -6.76
C ARG A 15 29.68 7.61 -5.79
N PRO A 16 30.26 8.81 -5.93
CA PRO A 16 29.92 9.96 -5.07
C PRO A 16 28.42 10.27 -5.10
N ILE A 17 27.87 10.63 -3.95
CA ILE A 17 26.42 10.84 -3.76
C ILE A 17 25.93 12.01 -4.62
N GLU A 18 26.74 13.07 -4.74
CA GLU A 18 26.40 14.27 -5.51
C GLU A 18 26.26 13.97 -7.00
N VAL A 19 27.12 13.09 -7.53
CA VAL A 19 27.09 12.66 -8.93
C VAL A 19 25.84 11.82 -9.18
N VAL A 20 25.57 10.83 -8.33
CA VAL A 20 24.38 9.98 -8.48
C VAL A 20 23.09 10.77 -8.26
N ARG A 21 23.07 11.73 -7.34
CA ARG A 21 21.94 12.65 -7.14
C ARG A 21 21.65 13.44 -8.43
N ALA A 22 22.67 14.03 -9.04
CA ALA A 22 22.51 14.79 -10.28
C ALA A 22 22.08 13.92 -11.47
N GLU A 23 22.53 12.66 -11.53
CA GLU A 23 22.07 11.68 -12.52
C GLU A 23 20.58 11.37 -12.33
N LEU A 24 20.17 11.01 -11.11
CA LEU A 24 18.78 10.63 -10.81
C LEU A 24 17.79 11.78 -10.98
N LEU A 25 18.20 13.03 -10.67
CA LEU A 25 17.37 14.21 -10.92
C LEU A 25 17.12 14.49 -12.41
N LYS A 26 18.00 14.03 -13.29
CA LYS A 26 17.87 14.20 -14.75
C LYS A 26 17.25 12.98 -15.43
N ASP A 27 17.14 11.86 -14.71
CA ASP A 27 16.66 10.61 -15.27
C ASP A 27 15.12 10.64 -15.46
N PRO A 28 14.64 10.48 -16.70
CA PRO A 28 13.21 10.51 -16.99
C PRO A 28 12.46 9.34 -16.33
N GLU A 29 13.09 8.18 -16.10
CA GLU A 29 12.44 7.05 -15.43
C GLU A 29 12.24 7.33 -13.93
N THR A 30 13.26 7.86 -13.26
CA THR A 30 13.16 8.34 -11.87
C THR A 30 12.01 9.34 -11.70
N LYS A 31 11.85 10.28 -12.65
CA LYS A 31 10.73 11.23 -12.64
C LYS A 31 9.37 10.56 -12.77
N LYS A 32 9.23 9.57 -13.66
CA LYS A 32 7.99 8.80 -13.81
C LYS A 32 7.63 8.03 -12.55
N ILE A 33 8.62 7.40 -11.92
CA ILE A 33 8.40 6.63 -10.70
C ILE A 33 7.98 7.55 -9.56
N ALA A 34 8.67 8.68 -9.36
CA ALA A 34 8.30 9.67 -8.34
C ALA A 34 6.85 10.15 -8.50
N ALA A 35 6.42 10.42 -9.74
CA ALA A 35 5.03 10.76 -10.04
C ALA A 35 4.07 9.60 -9.75
N ALA A 36 4.42 8.37 -10.10
CA ALA A 36 3.59 7.19 -9.85
C ALA A 36 3.39 6.91 -8.35
N VAL A 37 4.40 7.16 -7.53
CA VAL A 37 4.30 7.04 -6.06
C VAL A 37 3.82 8.33 -5.38
N SER A 38 3.41 9.34 -6.15
CA SER A 38 2.92 10.63 -5.66
C SER A 38 3.90 11.33 -4.69
N MET A 39 5.19 11.28 -5.01
CA MET A 39 6.28 11.89 -4.23
C MET A 39 6.98 12.96 -5.07
N LYS A 40 7.54 13.99 -4.43
CA LYS A 40 8.41 14.94 -5.13
C LYS A 40 9.66 14.21 -5.61
N LEU A 41 10.17 14.59 -6.78
CA LEU A 41 11.33 13.96 -7.39
C LEU A 41 12.55 14.05 -6.46
N GLU A 42 12.73 15.20 -5.81
CA GLU A 42 13.82 15.45 -4.87
C GLU A 42 13.75 14.48 -3.68
N ASP A 43 12.58 14.37 -3.05
CA ASP A 43 12.35 13.49 -1.90
C ASP A 43 12.55 12.01 -2.27
N TYR A 44 12.09 11.61 -3.46
CA TYR A 44 12.28 10.25 -3.97
C TYR A 44 13.76 9.93 -4.21
N VAL A 45 14.51 10.87 -4.81
CA VAL A 45 15.96 10.70 -5.02
C VAL A 45 16.70 10.57 -3.70
N GLU A 46 16.35 11.36 -2.68
CA GLU A 46 16.93 11.23 -1.34
C GLU A 46 16.61 9.88 -0.69
N LEU A 47 15.37 9.39 -0.85
CA LEU A 47 14.96 8.07 -0.39
C LEU A 47 15.79 6.95 -1.02
N VAL A 48 15.95 6.98 -2.36
CA VAL A 48 16.77 6.01 -3.09
C VAL A 48 18.22 6.07 -2.63
N LEU A 49 18.80 7.26 -2.49
CA LEU A 49 20.17 7.43 -2.03
C LEU A 49 20.37 6.93 -0.60
N LYS A 50 19.38 7.10 0.29
CA LYS A 50 19.41 6.62 1.67
C LYS A 50 19.52 5.09 1.73
N TYR A 51 18.66 4.37 1.00
CA TYR A 51 18.72 2.90 0.94
C TYR A 51 19.90 2.37 0.11
N ALA A 52 20.38 3.13 -0.86
CA ALA A 52 21.54 2.73 -1.65
C ALA A 52 22.87 2.94 -0.90
N GLN A 53 22.90 3.82 0.10
CA GLN A 53 24.02 3.99 1.03
C GLN A 53 24.03 2.94 2.14
N ASP A 54 22.85 2.54 2.61
CA ASP A 54 22.67 1.56 3.66
C ASP A 54 21.77 0.42 3.18
N LYS A 55 22.40 -0.62 2.62
CA LYS A 55 21.68 -1.76 2.04
C LYS A 55 21.03 -2.67 3.08
N ASP A 56 21.48 -2.60 4.32
CA ASP A 56 20.94 -3.39 5.43
C ASP A 56 19.80 -2.64 6.11
N LYS A 57 19.53 -1.38 5.70
CA LYS A 57 18.40 -0.61 6.21
C LYS A 57 17.09 -1.21 5.70
N GLU A 58 16.34 -1.82 6.61
CA GLU A 58 14.99 -2.29 6.33
C GLU A 58 14.01 -1.12 6.14
N PRO A 59 12.97 -1.29 5.31
CA PRO A 59 11.91 -0.30 5.17
C PRO A 59 11.16 -0.17 6.50
N GLU A 60 11.18 1.04 7.05
CA GLU A 60 10.45 1.37 8.27
C GLU A 60 8.99 1.70 7.94
N LEU A 61 8.05 1.03 8.60
CA LEU A 61 6.62 1.31 8.47
C LEU A 61 6.19 2.28 9.58
N ALA A 62 5.91 3.53 9.20
CA ALA A 62 5.40 4.53 10.14
C ALA A 62 3.91 4.29 10.38
N VAL A 63 3.55 3.80 11.57
CA VAL A 63 2.16 3.75 12.02
C VAL A 63 1.82 5.08 12.67
N VAL A 64 0.96 5.85 12.03
CA VAL A 64 0.55 7.20 12.45
C VAL A 64 -0.93 7.17 12.79
N SER A 65 -1.34 7.89 13.84
CA SER A 65 -2.75 7.96 14.21
C SER A 65 -3.58 8.77 13.21
N ASP A 66 -4.87 8.48 13.10
CA ASP A 66 -5.79 9.25 12.24
C ASP A 66 -5.82 10.75 12.58
N GLU A 67 -5.58 11.10 13.84
CA GLU A 67 -5.51 12.50 14.29
C GLU A 67 -4.27 13.21 13.75
N GLU A 68 -3.12 12.54 13.77
CA GLU A 68 -1.87 13.07 13.20
C GLU A 68 -1.93 13.13 11.68
N LEU A 69 -2.58 12.15 11.03
CA LEU A 69 -2.84 12.19 9.59
C LEU A 69 -3.69 13.41 9.21
N LYS A 70 -4.76 13.69 9.97
CA LYS A 70 -5.59 14.89 9.78
C LYS A 70 -4.79 16.18 9.98
N LYS A 71 -3.93 16.25 11.01
CA LYS A 71 -3.03 17.41 11.23
C LYS A 71 -2.07 17.64 10.06
N ASN A 72 -1.64 16.56 9.41
CA ASN A 72 -0.77 16.60 8.23
C ASN A 72 -1.54 16.81 6.91
N GLY A 73 -2.84 17.10 6.96
CA GLY A 73 -3.67 17.39 5.78
C GLY A 73 -4.17 16.16 5.03
N PHE A 74 -4.00 14.95 5.58
CA PHE A 74 -4.56 13.73 5.02
C PHE A 74 -5.96 13.49 5.62
N ASN A 75 -6.92 13.12 4.76
CA ASN A 75 -8.25 12.71 5.20
C ASN A 75 -8.31 11.18 5.29
N PRO A 76 -8.10 10.58 6.47
CA PRO A 76 -8.26 9.14 6.63
C PRO A 76 -9.71 8.75 6.35
N LEU A 77 -9.88 7.60 5.72
CA LEU A 77 -11.18 7.07 5.36
C LEU A 77 -12.00 6.80 6.62
N SER A 78 -13.25 7.26 6.67
CA SER A 78 -14.10 6.93 7.81
C SER A 78 -14.45 5.45 7.81
N ALA A 79 -14.74 4.87 8.98
CA ALA A 79 -15.19 3.49 9.09
C ALA A 79 -16.45 3.22 8.23
N GLN A 80 -17.29 4.24 8.05
CA GLN A 80 -18.49 4.17 7.24
C GLN A 80 -18.16 4.10 5.75
N ASP A 81 -17.20 4.90 5.29
CA ASP A 81 -16.74 4.90 3.90
C ASP A 81 -16.01 3.60 3.57
N ALA A 82 -15.20 3.08 4.50
CA ALA A 82 -14.57 1.77 4.39
C ALA A 82 -15.61 0.65 4.25
N ALA A 83 -16.66 0.66 5.09
CA ALA A 83 -17.76 -0.31 4.99
C ALA A 83 -18.45 -0.25 3.62
N ASN A 84 -18.69 0.97 3.12
CA ASN A 84 -19.31 1.17 1.81
C ASN A 84 -18.43 0.63 0.66
N ILE A 85 -17.11 0.83 0.72
CA ILE A 85 -16.17 0.28 -0.27
C ILE A 85 -16.17 -1.25 -0.22
N ILE A 86 -16.16 -1.85 0.97
CA ILE A 86 -16.22 -3.32 1.13
C ILE A 86 -17.52 -3.86 0.54
N VAL A 87 -18.66 -3.24 0.85
CA VAL A 87 -19.97 -3.65 0.31
C VAL A 87 -19.99 -3.52 -1.22
N LYS A 88 -19.43 -2.44 -1.79
CA LYS A 88 -19.27 -2.30 -3.24
C LYS A 88 -18.38 -3.38 -3.84
N GLY A 89 -17.29 -3.74 -3.16
CA GLY A 89 -16.41 -4.84 -3.56
C GLY A 89 -17.09 -6.19 -3.58
N MET A 90 -17.88 -6.49 -2.55
CA MET A 90 -18.68 -7.71 -2.52
C MET A 90 -19.72 -7.75 -3.65
N LYS A 91 -20.24 -6.60 -4.07
CA LYS A 91 -21.17 -6.46 -5.21
C LYS A 91 -20.49 -6.42 -6.57
N GLY A 92 -19.16 -6.38 -6.63
CA GLY A 92 -18.41 -6.24 -7.88
C GLY A 92 -18.43 -4.84 -8.49
N GLU A 93 -18.71 -3.80 -7.69
CA GLU A 93 -18.83 -2.39 -8.10
C GLU A 93 -17.62 -1.53 -7.66
N LEU A 94 -16.45 -2.14 -7.42
CA LEU A 94 -15.25 -1.36 -7.07
C LEU A 94 -14.74 -0.58 -8.28
N PRO A 95 -14.19 0.63 -8.10
CA PRO A 95 -13.44 1.28 -9.17
C PRO A 95 -12.30 0.33 -9.62
N GLY A 96 -12.29 -0.03 -10.91
CA GLY A 96 -11.42 -1.08 -11.44
C GLY A 96 -12.04 -2.47 -11.53
N SER A 97 -13.34 -2.66 -11.23
CA SER A 97 -14.11 -3.87 -11.55
C SER A 97 -14.35 -3.98 -13.06
N PRO A 98 -14.71 -5.16 -13.61
CA PRO A 98 -15.05 -5.28 -15.03
C PRO A 98 -16.08 -4.22 -15.45
N PRO A 99 -15.88 -3.54 -16.59
CA PRO A 99 -14.90 -3.82 -17.64
C PRO A 99 -13.49 -3.22 -17.42
N ASP A 100 -13.28 -2.39 -16.40
CA ASP A 100 -11.97 -1.74 -16.17
C ASP A 100 -10.88 -2.75 -15.77
N PHE A 101 -11.25 -3.83 -15.07
CA PHE A 101 -10.32 -4.91 -14.72
C PHE A 101 -9.81 -5.68 -15.96
N ASP A 102 -10.66 -5.89 -16.97
CA ASP A 102 -10.28 -6.58 -18.20
C ASP A 102 -9.29 -5.77 -19.05
N SER A 103 -9.29 -4.45 -18.87
CA SER A 103 -8.30 -3.54 -19.47
C SER A 103 -6.99 -3.48 -18.68
N SER A 104 -6.99 -3.93 -17.43
CA SER A 104 -5.80 -4.03 -16.60
C SER A 104 -4.92 -5.15 -17.13
N LYS A 105 -3.65 -4.86 -17.41
CA LYS A 105 -2.65 -5.89 -17.79
C LYS A 105 -2.34 -6.90 -16.66
N PHE A 106 -3.18 -6.94 -15.63
CA PHE A 106 -3.20 -7.91 -14.55
C PHE A 106 -3.89 -9.23 -14.97
N THR A 107 -4.03 -9.48 -16.28
CA THR A 107 -4.65 -10.68 -16.84
C THR A 107 -3.82 -11.92 -16.51
N GLN A 108 -4.16 -12.51 -15.37
CA GLN A 108 -4.62 -13.89 -15.26
C GLN A 108 -3.94 -14.87 -16.23
N ASP A 109 -2.73 -15.31 -15.87
CA ASP A 109 -2.24 -16.61 -16.31
C ASP A 109 -3.31 -17.65 -15.93
N LYS A 110 -3.94 -18.25 -16.94
CA LYS A 110 -4.96 -19.30 -16.80
C LYS A 110 -4.34 -20.65 -16.37
N SER A 111 -3.47 -20.64 -15.37
CA SER A 111 -2.73 -21.83 -14.92
C SER A 111 -2.66 -21.86 -13.39
N GLY A 112 -3.80 -22.15 -12.77
CA GLY A 112 -3.87 -22.34 -11.33
C GLY A 112 -5.21 -22.89 -10.88
N ALA A 113 -5.53 -24.13 -11.29
CA ALA A 113 -6.60 -24.89 -10.66
C ALA A 113 -6.33 -24.93 -9.14
N GLY A 114 -7.21 -24.31 -8.35
CA GLY A 114 -7.15 -24.33 -6.88
C GLY A 114 -6.80 -23.00 -6.19
N LYS A 115 -6.59 -21.89 -6.90
CA LYS A 115 -6.48 -20.57 -6.25
C LYS A 115 -7.87 -19.96 -6.00
N PRO A 116 -8.11 -19.31 -4.85
CA PRO A 116 -9.31 -18.51 -4.64
C PRO A 116 -9.42 -17.45 -5.75
N SER A 117 -10.43 -17.59 -6.60
CA SER A 117 -10.73 -16.64 -7.66
C SER A 117 -11.55 -15.49 -7.08
N LEU A 118 -11.19 -14.24 -7.40
CA LEU A 118 -12.02 -13.07 -7.13
C LEU A 118 -13.21 -12.96 -8.12
N ASN A 119 -13.16 -13.72 -9.22
CA ASN A 119 -14.28 -13.83 -10.13
C ASN A 119 -15.23 -14.89 -9.57
N ALA A 120 -16.44 -14.45 -9.21
CA ALA A 120 -17.53 -15.36 -8.87
C ALA A 120 -17.81 -16.31 -10.05
N PRO A 121 -18.10 -17.60 -9.80
CA PRO A 121 -18.58 -18.50 -10.85
C PRO A 121 -19.82 -17.89 -11.51
N GLN A 122 -19.80 -17.76 -12.84
CA GLN A 122 -20.96 -17.27 -13.60
C GLN A 122 -22.21 -18.07 -13.21
N GLY A 123 -23.18 -17.39 -12.58
CA GLY A 123 -24.43 -18.00 -12.10
C GLY A 123 -24.64 -17.95 -10.58
N GLN A 124 -23.64 -17.54 -9.78
CA GLN A 124 -23.85 -17.23 -8.36
C GLN A 124 -23.90 -15.72 -8.13
N ALA A 125 -25.02 -15.25 -7.59
CA ALA A 125 -25.15 -13.88 -7.12
C ALA A 125 -24.10 -13.61 -6.02
N PRO A 126 -23.53 -12.39 -5.96
CA PRO A 126 -22.57 -12.03 -4.93
C PRO A 126 -23.15 -12.28 -3.53
N THR A 127 -22.47 -13.10 -2.73
CA THR A 127 -22.83 -13.47 -1.34
C THR A 127 -22.44 -12.36 -0.36
N GLY A 128 -22.75 -11.11 -0.72
CA GLY A 128 -22.66 -9.97 0.17
C GLY A 128 -23.76 -9.96 1.23
N PRO A 129 -23.60 -9.22 2.34
CA PRO A 129 -24.70 -8.91 3.25
C PRO A 129 -25.77 -8.10 2.49
N GLN A 130 -26.77 -8.80 1.96
CA GLN A 130 -27.89 -8.22 1.22
C GLN A 130 -28.91 -7.53 2.14
N ASP A 131 -28.95 -7.95 3.42
CA ASP A 131 -29.84 -7.41 4.44
C ASP A 131 -29.19 -6.23 5.20
N PRO A 132 -29.91 -5.11 5.41
CA PRO A 132 -29.55 -4.02 6.34
C PRO A 132 -28.96 -4.46 7.69
N ALA A 133 -29.45 -5.55 8.29
CA ALA A 133 -28.94 -6.04 9.57
C ALA A 133 -27.48 -6.51 9.48
N ALA A 134 -27.14 -7.20 8.39
CA ALA A 134 -25.78 -7.70 8.15
C ALA A 134 -24.82 -6.57 7.75
N GLN A 135 -25.31 -5.53 7.07
CA GLN A 135 -24.54 -4.30 6.81
C GLN A 135 -24.24 -3.54 8.10
N LYS A 136 -25.20 -3.46 9.02
CA LYS A 136 -24.99 -2.84 10.34
C LYS A 136 -23.98 -3.62 11.18
N ALA A 137 -24.08 -4.96 11.18
CA ALA A 137 -23.11 -5.81 11.88
C ALA A 137 -21.68 -5.62 11.35
N LEU A 138 -21.50 -5.49 10.03
CA LEU A 138 -20.20 -5.18 9.43
C LEU A 138 -19.67 -3.80 9.86
N GLN A 139 -20.53 -2.78 9.87
CA GLN A 139 -20.14 -1.44 10.35
C GLN A 139 -19.72 -1.48 11.82
N ASP A 140 -20.43 -2.22 12.66
CA ASP A 140 -20.12 -2.35 14.09
C ASP A 140 -18.79 -3.11 14.29
N GLN A 141 -18.48 -4.10 13.45
CA GLN A 141 -17.19 -4.78 13.46
C GLN A 141 -16.05 -3.87 13.03
N LEU A 142 -16.23 -3.04 12.00
CA LEU A 142 -15.21 -2.09 11.55
C LEU A 142 -14.96 -0.99 12.60
N LYS A 143 -16.01 -0.50 13.24
CA LYS A 143 -15.91 0.44 14.36
C LYS A 143 -15.18 -0.18 15.56
N ARG A 144 -15.43 -1.46 15.84
CA ARG A 144 -14.77 -2.20 16.93
C ARG A 144 -13.31 -2.52 16.62
N GLY A 145 -12.98 -2.81 15.37
CA GLY A 145 -11.62 -3.09 14.90
C GLY A 145 -10.71 -1.86 14.85
N GLY A 146 -11.27 -0.67 14.62
CA GLY A 146 -10.54 0.61 14.67
C GLY A 146 -10.08 1.05 16.07
N SER A 147 -10.55 0.39 17.13
CA SER A 147 -10.21 0.65 18.53
C SER A 147 -9.27 -0.43 19.11
N GLY A 148 -8.41 -1.02 18.28
CA GLY A 148 -7.49 -2.10 18.67
C GLY A 148 -6.17 -1.66 19.32
N GLY A 149 -5.95 -0.36 19.54
CA GLY A 149 -4.73 0.20 20.11
C GLY A 149 -4.77 0.39 21.63
N ASN A 150 -5.13 -0.63 22.41
CA ASN A 150 -4.71 -0.78 23.80
C ASN A 150 -5.10 -2.15 24.34
N ARG A 151 -4.18 -3.11 24.30
CA ARG A 151 -4.19 -4.24 25.25
C ARG A 151 -2.88 -4.15 26.02
N VAL A 152 -3.02 -3.71 27.27
CA VAL A 152 -2.03 -3.88 28.34
C VAL A 152 -1.91 -5.36 28.66
#